data_AF-A0A7X9QGX4-F1
#
_entry.id   AF-A0A7X9QGX4-F1
#
_cell.length_a   1.000
_cell.length_b   1.000
_cell.length_c   1.000
_cell.angle_alpha   90.00
_cell.angle_beta   90.00
_cell.angle_gamma   90.00
#
_symmetry.space_group_name_H-M   'P 1'
#
loop_
_entity.id
_entity.type
_entity.pdbx_description
1 polymer ?
#
loop_
_entity_poly.entity_id
_entity_poly.type
_entity_poly.pdbx_seq_one_letter_code
_entity_poly.pdbx_strand_id
1 'polypeptide(L)'
;MREKIREKRQSHYNSGIDFLRIFAMFMIVVTHVLGKGGIRSTVEEDFDPYYFVTWGIQVLAYSAVNCYALISGYVGAHSRYRYSKCLSLWLQVFFYTFAFTGIFTVLQKPITYRDWIEAFFPIITGQYWYVTAYFGLLIFMPILNIALKRIRTRDLKHIVTLAIVFFSVLPVLFNTKVDEFSFAKGFSMNWLIVLYIIGAYLQRLDLKKLFSRRLILLIALTAMAATLTAKLLIGDIWYWYTSPTLLCEALAIFIFFATLDIKKDSRFFKLIRVLAPTTLGVYLFHLNPLMVRFFLEDGFESFVTAPIWLFPFLILGTAFLIYVVSTAVEMLRIKLFDWLNLKQVIMKVDSWLPFGDYEN
;
A
#
# COMPACT_ATOMS: atom_id res chain seq x y z
N MET A 1 20.35 -27.85 -21.28
CA MET A 1 19.07 -27.08 -21.37
C MET A 1 18.28 -27.07 -20.06
N ARG A 2 18.25 -28.16 -19.28
CA ARG A 2 17.61 -28.18 -17.94
C ARG A 2 18.38 -27.42 -16.84
N GLU A 3 19.70 -27.27 -16.95
CA GLU A 3 20.49 -26.44 -16.02
C GLU A 3 20.32 -24.93 -16.25
N LYS A 4 20.24 -24.46 -17.51
CA LYS A 4 19.95 -23.05 -17.83
C LYS A 4 18.55 -22.57 -17.41
N ILE A 5 17.62 -23.48 -17.13
CA ILE A 5 16.29 -23.16 -16.57
C ILE A 5 16.35 -23.07 -15.03
N ARG A 6 17.33 -23.71 -14.39
CA ARG A 6 17.46 -23.78 -12.93
C ARG A 6 18.17 -22.55 -12.34
N GLU A 7 19.08 -21.91 -13.09
CA GLU A 7 19.74 -20.66 -12.66
C GLU A 7 18.82 -19.43 -12.64
N LYS A 8 17.67 -19.47 -13.33
CA LYS A 8 16.70 -18.35 -13.36
C LYS A 8 15.72 -18.33 -12.18
N ARG A 9 15.86 -19.25 -11.22
CA ARG A 9 14.88 -19.51 -10.15
C ARG A 9 15.28 -19.03 -8.74
N GLN A 10 16.27 -18.15 -8.62
CA GLN A 10 16.39 -17.28 -7.46
C GLN A 10 15.69 -15.96 -7.77
N SER A 11 14.67 -15.60 -6.98
CA SER A 11 14.11 -14.25 -6.98
C SER A 11 15.26 -13.26 -6.76
N HIS A 12 15.72 -12.62 -7.84
CA HIS A 12 16.77 -11.63 -7.76
C HIS A 12 16.24 -10.47 -6.92
N TYR A 13 16.85 -10.23 -5.77
CA TYR A 13 16.49 -9.13 -4.89
C TYR A 13 16.48 -7.80 -5.68
N ASN A 14 15.34 -7.11 -5.67
CA ASN A 14 15.16 -5.85 -6.38
C ASN A 14 15.05 -4.72 -5.36
N SER A 15 16.14 -3.98 -5.17
CA SER A 15 16.21 -2.83 -4.27
C SER A 15 15.29 -1.67 -4.69
N GLY A 16 14.96 -1.57 -5.99
CA GLY A 16 13.98 -0.61 -6.49
C GLY A 16 12.58 -0.87 -5.94
N ILE A 17 12.18 -2.14 -5.79
CA ILE A 17 10.90 -2.53 -5.17
C ILE A 17 10.86 -2.20 -3.68
N ASP A 18 11.97 -2.41 -2.95
CA ASP A 18 12.05 -1.99 -1.55
C ASP A 18 12.03 -0.46 -1.40
N PHE A 19 12.66 0.27 -2.34
CA PHE A 19 12.54 1.72 -2.39
C PHE A 19 11.09 2.17 -2.69
N LEU A 20 10.38 1.46 -3.57
CA LEU A 20 8.96 1.72 -3.83
C LEU A 20 8.12 1.54 -2.57
N ARG A 21 8.39 0.55 -1.71
CA ARG A 21 7.65 0.42 -0.43
C ARG A 21 7.80 1.65 0.45
N ILE A 22 9.03 2.16 0.56
CA ILE A 22 9.36 3.37 1.34
C ILE A 22 8.63 4.57 0.76
N PHE A 23 8.77 4.79 -0.56
CA PHE A 23 8.14 5.90 -1.27
C PHE A 23 6.61 5.84 -1.17
N ALA A 24 6.01 4.69 -1.45
CA ALA A 24 4.57 4.50 -1.39
C ALA A 24 4.04 4.73 0.03
N MET A 25 4.75 4.25 1.06
CA MET A 25 4.34 4.50 2.44
C MET A 25 4.38 6.00 2.80
N PHE A 26 5.40 6.73 2.35
CA PHE A 26 5.45 8.18 2.55
C PHE A 26 4.28 8.88 1.84
N MET A 27 3.97 8.51 0.59
CA MET A 27 2.80 9.04 -0.13
C MET A 27 1.48 8.71 0.59
N ILE A 28 1.35 7.53 1.19
CA ILE A 28 0.18 7.16 2.02
C ILE A 28 0.07 8.08 3.25
N VAL A 29 1.18 8.43 3.90
CA VAL A 29 1.14 9.42 4.98
C VAL A 29 0.68 10.78 4.47
N VAL A 30 1.14 11.21 3.28
CA VAL A 30 0.67 12.46 2.65
C VAL A 30 -0.84 12.45 2.43
N THR A 31 -1.41 11.36 1.89
CA THR A 31 -2.87 11.27 1.70
C THR A 31 -3.64 11.29 3.01
N HIS A 32 -3.07 10.77 4.09
CA HIS A 32 -3.67 10.84 5.43
C HIS A 32 -3.55 12.23 6.06
N VAL A 33 -2.46 12.97 5.84
CA VAL A 33 -2.38 14.40 6.22
C VAL A 33 -3.46 15.20 5.49
N LEU A 34 -3.62 14.98 4.18
CA LEU A 34 -4.64 15.67 3.39
C LEU A 34 -6.08 15.27 3.79
N GLY A 35 -6.32 13.97 3.99
CA GLY A 35 -7.66 13.43 4.20
C GLY A 35 -8.11 13.36 5.66
N LYS A 36 -7.25 12.84 6.56
CA LYS A 36 -7.56 12.75 8.00
C LYS A 36 -7.24 14.04 8.75
N GLY A 37 -6.33 14.85 8.23
CA GLY A 37 -6.00 16.17 8.80
C GLY A 37 -6.99 17.29 8.47
N GLY A 38 -8.12 17.00 7.82
CA GLY A 38 -9.16 17.99 7.50
C GLY A 38 -8.90 18.84 6.24
N ILE A 39 -7.67 18.93 5.73
CA ILE A 39 -7.31 19.83 4.61
C ILE A 39 -8.22 19.62 3.38
N ARG A 40 -8.48 18.37 3.00
CA ARG A 40 -9.28 18.05 1.81
C ARG A 40 -10.74 18.47 1.94
N SER A 41 -11.33 18.35 3.13
CA SER A 41 -12.70 18.82 3.40
C SER A 41 -12.76 20.34 3.49
N THR A 42 -11.73 20.99 4.08
CA THR A 42 -11.68 22.45 4.18
C THR A 42 -11.68 23.13 2.82
N VAL A 43 -10.99 22.58 1.82
CA VAL A 43 -10.91 23.17 0.48
C VAL A 43 -11.98 22.65 -0.48
N GLU A 44 -12.89 21.76 -0.07
CA GLU A 44 -13.73 20.98 -1.00
C GLU A 44 -14.68 21.85 -1.85
N GLU A 45 -15.17 22.95 -1.30
CA GLU A 45 -16.18 23.82 -1.92
C GLU A 45 -15.58 24.98 -2.73
N ASP A 46 -14.31 25.33 -2.50
CA ASP A 46 -13.67 26.51 -3.09
C ASP A 46 -12.70 26.11 -4.22
N PHE A 47 -13.00 26.48 -5.47
CA PHE A 47 -12.12 26.24 -6.62
C PHE A 47 -10.94 27.23 -6.69
N ASP A 48 -10.20 27.34 -5.60
CA ASP A 48 -9.11 28.28 -5.42
C ASP A 48 -7.73 27.60 -5.56
N PRO A 49 -6.61 28.35 -5.44
CA PRO A 49 -5.27 27.73 -5.49
C PRO A 49 -5.04 26.63 -4.45
N TYR A 50 -5.65 26.70 -3.25
CA TYR A 50 -5.49 25.67 -2.22
C TYR A 50 -6.17 24.37 -2.62
N TYR A 51 -7.33 24.43 -3.28
CA TYR A 51 -7.97 23.27 -3.90
C TYR A 51 -7.05 22.59 -4.90
N PHE A 52 -6.51 23.35 -5.87
CA PHE A 52 -5.70 22.76 -6.93
C PHE A 52 -4.38 22.17 -6.40
N VAL A 53 -3.74 22.82 -5.41
CA VAL A 53 -2.55 22.27 -4.75
C VAL A 53 -2.90 21.01 -3.96
N THR A 54 -3.97 21.03 -3.15
CA THR A 54 -4.43 19.90 -2.35
C THR A 54 -4.75 18.70 -3.21
N TRP A 55 -5.60 18.86 -4.23
CA TRP A 55 -6.01 17.77 -5.10
C TRP A 55 -4.92 17.33 -6.06
N GLY A 56 -4.02 18.23 -6.48
CA GLY A 56 -2.82 17.86 -7.24
C GLY A 56 -1.90 16.93 -6.45
N ILE A 57 -1.60 17.26 -5.20
CA ILE A 57 -0.80 16.40 -4.30
C ILE A 57 -1.57 15.11 -3.99
N GLN A 58 -2.88 15.21 -3.73
CA GLN A 58 -3.73 14.06 -3.41
C GLN A 58 -3.70 13.03 -4.54
N VAL A 59 -3.97 13.43 -5.79
CA VAL A 59 -4.00 12.52 -6.94
C VAL A 59 -2.63 11.85 -7.13
N LEU A 60 -1.55 12.64 -7.08
CA LEU A 60 -0.17 12.13 -7.18
C LEU A 60 0.14 11.05 -6.13
N ALA A 61 -0.33 11.26 -4.90
CA ALA A 61 -0.04 10.37 -3.78
C ALA A 61 -1.00 9.18 -3.68
N TYR A 62 -2.24 9.29 -4.17
CA TYR A 62 -3.29 8.30 -3.94
C TYR A 62 -3.00 6.94 -4.59
N SER A 63 -2.36 6.95 -5.76
CA SER A 63 -1.94 5.74 -6.48
C SER A 63 -0.96 4.85 -5.68
N ALA A 64 -0.33 5.39 -4.63
CA ALA A 64 0.64 4.68 -3.80
C ALA A 64 0.09 3.43 -3.10
N VAL A 65 -1.18 3.41 -2.71
CA VAL A 65 -1.82 2.23 -2.12
C VAL A 65 -1.86 1.07 -3.13
N ASN A 66 -2.20 1.37 -4.39
CA ASN A 66 -2.14 0.39 -5.47
C ASN A 66 -0.71 -0.11 -5.70
N CYS A 67 0.29 0.78 -5.67
CA CYS A 67 1.70 0.38 -5.74
C CYS A 67 2.07 -0.60 -4.61
N TYR A 68 1.66 -0.31 -3.38
CA TYR A 68 1.96 -1.17 -2.22
C TYR A 68 1.34 -2.57 -2.35
N ALA A 69 0.13 -2.66 -2.92
CA ALA A 69 -0.52 -3.93 -3.24
C ALA A 69 0.14 -4.67 -4.42
N LEU A 70 0.51 -3.98 -5.50
CA LEU A 70 1.23 -4.55 -6.66
C LEU A 70 2.54 -5.23 -6.24
N ILE A 71 3.27 -4.64 -5.28
CA ILE A 71 4.50 -5.21 -4.71
C ILE A 71 4.24 -6.59 -4.10
N SER A 72 3.08 -6.79 -3.47
CA SER A 72 2.72 -8.06 -2.85
C SER A 72 2.62 -9.17 -3.89
N GLY A 73 2.03 -8.90 -5.05
CA GLY A 73 1.98 -9.82 -6.19
C GLY A 73 3.35 -10.07 -6.82
N TYR A 74 4.05 -8.99 -7.11
CA TYR A 74 5.34 -9.02 -7.81
C TYR A 74 6.41 -9.78 -7.03
N VAL A 75 6.43 -9.69 -5.70
CA VAL A 75 7.39 -10.41 -4.85
C VAL A 75 6.80 -11.74 -4.36
N GLY A 76 5.49 -11.79 -4.13
CA GLY A 76 4.82 -12.91 -3.46
C GLY A 76 4.51 -14.12 -4.36
N ALA A 77 4.34 -13.95 -5.67
CA ALA A 77 3.84 -14.99 -6.58
C ALA A 77 4.68 -16.29 -6.59
N HIS A 78 5.99 -16.17 -6.38
CA HIS A 78 6.90 -17.31 -6.31
C HIS A 78 7.30 -17.68 -4.87
N SER A 79 6.86 -16.92 -3.88
CA SER A 79 7.19 -17.18 -2.48
C SER A 79 6.43 -18.42 -1.96
N ARG A 80 7.05 -19.14 -1.02
CA ARG A 80 6.37 -20.21 -0.28
C ARG A 80 5.43 -19.57 0.75
N TYR A 81 4.23 -20.13 0.84
CA TYR A 81 3.27 -19.74 1.86
C TYR A 81 3.72 -20.24 3.22
N ARG A 82 3.48 -19.44 4.27
CA ARG A 82 3.92 -19.72 5.64
C ARG A 82 2.92 -19.12 6.62
N TYR A 83 2.43 -19.92 7.56
CA TYR A 83 1.51 -19.45 8.61
C TYR A 83 2.20 -18.47 9.56
N SER A 84 3.52 -18.61 9.74
CA SER A 84 4.35 -17.65 10.49
C SER A 84 4.22 -16.22 9.98
N LYS A 85 4.02 -16.00 8.67
CA LYS A 85 3.81 -14.66 8.11
C LYS A 85 2.48 -14.07 8.54
N CYS A 86 1.41 -14.86 8.52
CA CYS A 86 0.08 -14.43 8.95
C CYS A 86 0.08 -14.11 10.45
N LEU A 87 0.69 -14.98 11.27
CA LEU A 87 0.82 -14.74 12.70
C LEU A 87 1.69 -13.53 13.01
N SER A 88 2.81 -13.35 12.29
CA SER A 88 3.67 -12.16 12.45
C SER A 88 2.93 -10.87 12.14
N LEU A 89 2.13 -10.84 11.07
CA LEU A 89 1.30 -9.68 10.73
C LEU A 89 0.25 -9.42 11.82
N TRP A 90 -0.46 -10.46 12.26
CA TRP A 90 -1.48 -10.34 13.30
C TRP A 90 -0.89 -9.80 14.61
N LEU A 91 0.25 -10.35 15.07
CA LEU A 91 0.93 -9.90 16.28
C LEU A 91 1.42 -8.46 16.18
N GLN A 92 1.90 -8.04 15.01
CA GLN A 92 2.31 -6.65 14.79
C GLN A 92 1.11 -5.70 14.90
N VAL A 93 -0.02 -6.03 14.29
CA VAL A 93 -1.25 -5.21 14.33
C VAL A 93 -1.81 -5.16 15.75
N PHE A 94 -1.91 -6.33 16.40
CA PHE A 94 -2.36 -6.46 17.79
C PHE A 94 -1.50 -5.64 18.75
N PHE A 95 -0.16 -5.65 18.59
CA PHE A 95 0.72 -4.82 19.40
C PHE A 95 0.36 -3.34 19.32
N TYR A 96 0.14 -2.81 18.11
CA TYR A 96 -0.21 -1.40 17.93
C TYR A 96 -1.59 -1.07 18.51
N THR A 97 -2.62 -1.86 18.22
CA THR A 97 -3.97 -1.57 18.75
C THR A 97 -4.01 -1.67 20.26
N PHE A 98 -3.46 -2.74 20.83
CA PHE A 98 -3.46 -2.94 22.28
C PHE A 98 -2.61 -1.90 23.01
N ALA A 99 -1.41 -1.59 22.51
CA ALA A 99 -0.55 -0.58 23.13
C ALA A 99 -1.18 0.81 23.12
N PHE A 100 -1.81 1.22 22.02
CA PHE A 100 -2.46 2.53 21.92
C PHE A 100 -3.66 2.61 22.86
N THR A 101 -4.53 1.61 22.90
CA THR A 101 -5.66 1.57 23.84
C THR A 101 -5.18 1.66 25.29
N GLY A 102 -4.12 0.94 25.65
CA GLY A 102 -3.51 1.02 26.98
C GLY A 102 -2.93 2.40 27.29
N ILE A 103 -2.11 2.97 26.40
CA ILE A 103 -1.49 4.30 26.57
C ILE A 103 -2.57 5.37 26.75
N PHE A 104 -3.59 5.40 25.88
CA PHE A 104 -4.63 6.41 25.96
C PHE A 104 -5.55 6.24 27.17
N THR A 105 -5.72 5.02 27.67
CA THR A 105 -6.40 4.78 28.95
C THR A 105 -5.61 5.40 30.11
N VAL A 106 -4.29 5.23 30.15
CA VAL A 106 -3.42 5.84 31.17
C VAL A 106 -3.42 7.37 31.07
N LEU A 107 -3.49 7.92 29.85
CA LEU A 107 -3.61 9.36 29.60
C LEU A 107 -5.03 9.92 29.86
N GLN A 108 -5.94 9.12 30.42
CA GLN A 108 -7.31 9.51 30.75
C GLN A 108 -8.11 10.06 29.56
N LYS A 109 -7.78 9.63 28.32
CA LYS A 109 -8.61 9.90 27.15
C LYS A 109 -9.90 9.08 27.20
N PRO A 110 -10.98 9.51 26.52
CA PRO A 110 -12.28 8.81 26.56
C PRO A 110 -12.24 7.51 25.74
N ILE A 111 -11.65 6.47 26.34
CA ILE A 111 -11.61 5.10 25.84
C ILE A 111 -12.83 4.33 26.33
N THR A 112 -13.50 3.66 25.40
CA THR A 112 -14.71 2.88 25.63
C THR A 112 -14.40 1.40 25.78
N TYR A 113 -15.35 0.62 26.30
CA TYR A 113 -15.25 -0.84 26.31
C TYR A 113 -15.14 -1.42 24.89
N ARG A 114 -15.77 -0.77 23.91
CA ARG A 114 -15.70 -1.17 22.50
C ARG A 114 -14.28 -1.03 21.94
N ASP A 115 -13.55 0.03 22.30
CA ASP A 115 -12.16 0.22 21.88
C ASP A 115 -11.24 -0.94 22.34
N TRP A 116 -11.54 -1.56 23.50
CA TRP A 116 -10.82 -2.74 23.97
C TRP A 116 -11.14 -3.99 23.13
N ILE A 117 -12.42 -4.27 22.85
CA ILE A 117 -12.81 -5.39 21.97
C ILE A 117 -12.14 -5.24 20.60
N GLU A 118 -12.21 -4.03 20.05
CA GLU A 118 -11.64 -3.70 18.75
C GLU A 118 -10.11 -3.84 18.74
N ALA A 119 -9.44 -3.53 19.85
CA ALA A 119 -8.01 -3.74 20.00
C ALA A 119 -7.60 -5.21 20.10
N PHE A 120 -8.44 -6.09 20.64
CA PHE A 120 -8.20 -7.53 20.72
C PHE A 120 -8.42 -8.26 19.39
N PHE A 121 -9.39 -7.80 18.59
CA PHE A 121 -9.74 -8.41 17.30
C PHE A 121 -9.58 -7.45 16.10
N PRO A 122 -8.42 -6.79 15.94
CA PRO A 122 -8.29 -5.60 15.10
C PRO A 122 -8.53 -5.85 13.60
N ILE A 123 -8.30 -7.08 13.15
CA ILE A 123 -8.52 -7.49 11.76
C ILE A 123 -10.01 -7.70 11.48
N ILE A 124 -10.72 -8.38 12.39
CA ILE A 124 -12.15 -8.71 12.23
C ILE A 124 -13.00 -7.45 12.39
N THR A 125 -12.62 -6.57 13.32
CA THR A 125 -13.31 -5.30 13.58
C THR A 125 -12.94 -4.18 12.61
N GLY A 126 -12.03 -4.44 11.66
CA GLY A 126 -11.72 -3.49 10.59
C GLY A 126 -10.96 -2.24 11.05
N GLN A 127 -10.19 -2.31 12.14
CA GLN A 127 -9.43 -1.16 12.68
C GLN A 127 -8.50 -0.53 11.64
N TYR A 128 -7.98 -1.36 10.73
CA TYR A 128 -7.19 -0.93 9.59
C TYR A 128 -7.73 -1.60 8.33
N TRP A 129 -8.45 -0.84 7.51
CA TRP A 129 -9.08 -1.36 6.29
C TRP A 129 -8.10 -2.15 5.40
N TYR A 130 -6.87 -1.64 5.23
CA TYR A 130 -5.87 -2.25 4.35
C TYR A 130 -5.39 -3.58 4.93
N VAL A 131 -5.15 -3.64 6.24
CA VAL A 131 -4.72 -4.87 6.93
C VAL A 131 -5.82 -5.92 6.83
N THR A 132 -7.08 -5.55 7.07
CA THR A 132 -8.22 -6.48 6.97
C THR A 132 -8.34 -7.06 5.56
N ALA A 133 -8.30 -6.21 4.52
CA ALA A 133 -8.33 -6.65 3.14
C ALA A 133 -7.11 -7.51 2.77
N TYR A 134 -5.91 -7.13 3.24
CA TYR A 134 -4.67 -7.84 2.97
C TYR A 134 -4.61 -9.20 3.68
N PHE A 135 -5.15 -9.30 4.89
CA PHE A 135 -5.23 -10.58 5.60
C PHE A 135 -6.12 -11.57 4.86
N GLY A 136 -7.21 -11.08 4.28
CA GLY A 136 -8.03 -11.87 3.35
C GLY A 136 -7.23 -12.35 2.13
N LEU A 137 -6.45 -11.47 1.49
CA LEU A 137 -5.54 -11.85 0.40
C LEU A 137 -4.54 -12.93 0.85
N LEU A 138 -3.97 -12.82 2.05
CA LEU A 138 -3.05 -13.84 2.59
C LEU A 138 -3.70 -15.22 2.69
N ILE A 139 -4.97 -15.30 3.10
CA ILE A 139 -5.70 -16.58 3.17
C ILE A 139 -5.82 -17.23 1.77
N PHE A 140 -6.05 -16.44 0.72
CA PHE A 140 -6.18 -16.93 -0.66
C PHE A 140 -4.84 -17.04 -1.42
N MET A 141 -3.78 -16.41 -0.91
CA MET A 141 -2.44 -16.41 -1.51
C MET A 141 -1.91 -17.81 -1.87
N PRO A 142 -2.11 -18.89 -1.07
CA PRO A 142 -1.68 -20.23 -1.43
C PRO A 142 -2.31 -20.70 -2.76
N ILE A 143 -3.63 -20.58 -2.89
CA ILE A 143 -4.38 -20.97 -4.10
C ILE A 143 -3.94 -20.12 -5.31
N LEU A 144 -3.84 -18.81 -5.12
CA LEU A 144 -3.39 -17.88 -6.16
C LEU A 144 -1.98 -18.25 -6.64
N ASN A 145 -1.06 -18.57 -5.73
CA ASN A 145 0.31 -18.91 -6.08
C ASN A 145 0.43 -20.21 -6.87
N ILE A 146 -0.41 -21.22 -6.59
CA ILE A 146 -0.47 -22.46 -7.39
C ILE A 146 -0.88 -22.13 -8.83
N ALA A 147 -2.00 -21.40 -8.97
CA ALA A 147 -2.56 -21.04 -10.27
C ALA A 147 -1.58 -20.19 -11.08
N LEU A 148 -1.01 -19.16 -10.44
CA LEU A 148 0.01 -18.31 -11.04
C LEU A 148 1.22 -19.14 -11.46
N LYS A 149 1.77 -20.04 -10.64
CA LYS A 149 2.93 -20.85 -11.06
C LYS A 149 2.68 -21.70 -12.31
N ARG A 150 1.45 -22.15 -12.55
CA ARG A 150 1.09 -23.05 -13.66
C ARG A 150 0.61 -22.35 -14.92
N ILE A 151 -0.02 -21.18 -14.80
CA ILE A 151 -0.59 -20.47 -15.95
C ILE A 151 0.51 -19.93 -16.88
N ARG A 152 0.28 -20.01 -18.19
CA ARG A 152 1.18 -19.41 -19.21
C ARG A 152 1.05 -17.89 -19.19
N THR A 153 2.15 -17.18 -19.49
CA THR A 153 2.17 -15.71 -19.51
C THR A 153 1.14 -15.10 -20.48
N ARG A 154 0.86 -15.75 -21.61
CA ARG A 154 -0.18 -15.31 -22.56
C ARG A 154 -1.58 -15.35 -21.94
N ASP A 155 -1.91 -16.44 -21.26
CA ASP A 155 -3.24 -16.60 -20.67
C ASP A 155 -3.40 -15.68 -19.44
N LEU A 156 -2.32 -15.50 -18.66
CA LEU A 156 -2.29 -14.52 -17.58
C LEU A 156 -2.47 -13.08 -18.09
N LYS A 157 -1.90 -12.73 -19.25
CA LYS A 157 -2.14 -11.44 -19.91
C LYS A 157 -3.63 -11.25 -20.19
N HIS A 158 -4.31 -12.26 -20.74
CA HIS A 158 -5.74 -12.17 -21.02
C HIS A 158 -6.57 -11.95 -19.73
N ILE A 159 -6.25 -12.68 -18.65
CA ILE A 159 -6.92 -12.49 -17.35
C ILE A 159 -6.70 -11.07 -16.82
N VAL A 160 -5.45 -10.56 -16.86
CA VAL A 160 -5.14 -9.19 -16.43
C VAL A 160 -5.88 -8.16 -17.27
N THR A 161 -5.91 -8.32 -18.60
CA THR A 161 -6.64 -7.41 -19.49
C THR A 161 -8.13 -7.42 -19.19
N LEU A 162 -8.74 -8.60 -19.01
CA LEU A 162 -10.16 -8.71 -18.65
C LEU A 162 -10.44 -8.06 -17.29
N ALA A 163 -9.60 -8.30 -16.28
CA ALA A 163 -9.76 -7.68 -14.96
C ALA A 163 -9.72 -6.14 -15.03
N ILE A 164 -8.79 -5.57 -15.80
CA ILE A 164 -8.71 -4.11 -16.00
C ILE A 164 -9.96 -3.60 -16.74
N VAL A 165 -10.40 -4.29 -17.79
CA VAL A 165 -11.61 -3.88 -18.52
C VAL A 165 -12.82 -3.87 -17.59
N PHE A 166 -13.09 -4.99 -16.91
CA PHE A 166 -14.31 -5.16 -16.11
C PHE A 166 -14.33 -4.37 -14.80
N PHE A 167 -13.19 -4.26 -14.11
CA PHE A 167 -13.14 -3.65 -12.77
C PHE A 167 -12.61 -2.22 -12.77
N SER A 168 -12.00 -1.75 -13.86
CA SER A 168 -11.50 -0.37 -13.98
C SER A 168 -12.19 0.42 -15.09
N VAL A 169 -12.24 -0.11 -16.31
CA VAL A 169 -12.74 0.65 -17.47
C VAL A 169 -14.26 0.73 -17.50
N LEU A 170 -14.95 -0.42 -17.47
CA LEU A 170 -16.41 -0.46 -17.57
C LEU A 170 -17.12 0.33 -16.45
N PRO A 171 -16.67 0.28 -15.17
CA PRO A 171 -17.36 1.01 -14.11
C PRO A 171 -17.37 2.52 -14.34
N VAL A 172 -16.26 3.05 -14.84
CA VAL A 172 -16.12 4.47 -15.14
C VAL A 172 -16.89 4.84 -16.42
N LEU A 173 -16.84 4.02 -17.47
CA LEU A 173 -17.57 4.29 -18.73
C LEU A 173 -19.08 4.31 -18.55
N PHE A 174 -19.61 3.40 -17.74
CA PHE A 174 -21.05 3.32 -17.45
C PHE A 174 -21.46 4.06 -16.18
N ASN A 175 -20.51 4.73 -15.52
CA ASN A 175 -20.72 5.38 -14.22
C ASN A 175 -21.39 4.44 -13.19
N THR A 176 -21.05 3.15 -13.19
CA THR A 176 -21.65 2.16 -12.30
C THR A 176 -20.97 2.17 -10.94
N LYS A 177 -21.78 2.25 -9.88
CA LYS A 177 -21.32 2.25 -8.49
C LYS A 177 -21.57 0.93 -7.78
N VAL A 178 -21.99 -0.09 -8.53
CA VAL A 178 -22.28 -1.45 -8.05
C VAL A 178 -21.03 -2.04 -7.39
N ASP A 179 -21.14 -2.46 -6.14
CA ASP A 179 -20.00 -2.86 -5.29
C ASP A 179 -19.25 -4.08 -5.83
N GLU A 180 -19.94 -4.99 -6.51
CA GLU A 180 -19.35 -6.17 -7.15
C GLU A 180 -18.35 -5.81 -8.24
N PHE A 181 -18.51 -4.65 -8.89
CA PHE A 181 -17.62 -4.14 -9.93
C PHE A 181 -16.71 -3.02 -9.44
N SER A 182 -17.17 -2.20 -8.49
CA SER A 182 -16.41 -1.08 -7.93
C SER A 182 -15.48 -1.49 -6.78
N PHE A 183 -15.68 -2.69 -6.22
CA PHE A 183 -14.91 -3.25 -5.12
C PHE A 183 -14.82 -2.32 -3.91
N ALA A 184 -15.93 -1.69 -3.55
CA ALA A 184 -16.02 -0.64 -2.53
C ALA A 184 -14.99 0.48 -2.79
N LYS A 185 -14.97 1.01 -4.02
CA LYS A 185 -14.00 2.02 -4.49
C LYS A 185 -12.53 1.56 -4.45
N GLY A 186 -12.31 0.24 -4.36
CA GLY A 186 -11.02 -0.43 -4.19
C GLY A 186 -10.57 -0.65 -2.74
N PHE A 187 -11.39 -0.31 -1.73
CA PHE A 187 -11.14 -0.60 -0.32
C PHE A 187 -11.52 -2.04 0.06
N SER A 188 -11.10 -3.03 -0.74
CA SER A 188 -11.51 -4.43 -0.53
C SER A 188 -10.41 -5.44 -0.86
N MET A 189 -10.55 -6.62 -0.26
CA MET A 189 -9.69 -7.77 -0.56
C MET A 189 -9.71 -8.12 -2.06
N ASN A 190 -10.87 -8.03 -2.71
CA ASN A 190 -11.04 -8.40 -4.12
C ASN A 190 -10.13 -7.53 -5.02
N TRP A 191 -10.07 -6.23 -4.75
CA TRP A 191 -9.17 -5.34 -5.47
C TRP A 191 -7.69 -5.67 -5.21
N LEU A 192 -7.33 -5.98 -3.95
CA LEU A 192 -5.98 -6.41 -3.63
C LEU A 192 -5.59 -7.73 -4.33
N ILE A 193 -6.53 -8.66 -4.53
CA ILE A 193 -6.32 -9.89 -5.32
C ILE A 193 -6.07 -9.55 -6.79
N VAL A 194 -6.84 -8.64 -7.38
CA VAL A 194 -6.62 -8.18 -8.76
C VAL A 194 -5.21 -7.57 -8.90
N LEU A 195 -4.84 -6.65 -8.01
CA LEU A 195 -3.51 -6.05 -8.00
C LEU A 195 -2.40 -7.08 -7.74
N TYR A 196 -2.64 -8.09 -6.92
CA TYR A 196 -1.70 -9.20 -6.72
C TYR A 196 -1.44 -9.97 -8.03
N ILE A 197 -2.49 -10.28 -8.78
CA ILE A 197 -2.39 -10.95 -10.09
C ILE A 197 -1.66 -10.06 -11.10
N ILE A 198 -1.96 -8.75 -11.14
CA ILE A 198 -1.26 -7.79 -12.01
C ILE A 198 0.22 -7.70 -11.65
N GLY A 199 0.56 -7.59 -10.36
CA GLY A 199 1.95 -7.58 -9.90
C GLY A 199 2.70 -8.85 -10.28
N ALA A 200 2.07 -10.02 -10.15
CA ALA A 200 2.62 -11.30 -10.57
C ALA A 200 2.83 -11.39 -12.10
N TYR A 201 1.95 -10.75 -12.89
CA TYR A 201 2.12 -10.64 -14.34
C TYR A 201 3.31 -9.73 -14.70
N LEU A 202 3.44 -8.56 -14.07
CA LEU A 202 4.56 -7.64 -14.28
C LEU A 202 5.92 -8.30 -14.02
N GLN A 203 5.99 -9.20 -13.03
CA GLN A 203 7.22 -9.95 -12.72
C GLN A 203 7.71 -10.82 -13.89
N ARG A 204 6.83 -11.24 -14.79
CA ARG A 204 7.18 -12.09 -15.95
C ARG A 204 7.65 -11.32 -17.16
N LEU A 205 7.53 -10.00 -17.12
CA LEU A 205 7.84 -9.13 -18.24
C LEU A 205 9.25 -8.57 -18.11
N ASP A 206 9.91 -8.37 -19.25
CA ASP A 206 11.12 -7.57 -19.31
C ASP A 206 10.74 -6.09 -19.36
N LEU A 207 10.47 -5.51 -18.19
CA LEU A 207 9.98 -4.15 -18.05
C LEU A 207 10.93 -3.10 -18.65
N LYS A 208 12.25 -3.33 -18.58
CA LYS A 208 13.26 -2.42 -19.16
C LYS A 208 13.20 -2.39 -20.68
N LYS A 209 12.91 -3.53 -21.31
CA LYS A 209 12.75 -3.64 -22.76
C LYS A 209 11.43 -3.04 -23.24
N LEU A 210 10.36 -3.18 -22.44
CA LEU A 210 9.02 -2.73 -22.82
C LEU A 210 8.80 -1.23 -22.59
N PHE A 211 9.43 -0.64 -21.58
CA PHE A 211 9.15 0.73 -21.15
C PHE A 211 10.41 1.58 -21.04
N SER A 212 10.48 2.66 -21.84
CA SER A 212 11.53 3.67 -21.69
C SER A 212 11.18 4.64 -20.55
N ARG A 213 12.20 5.27 -19.93
CA ARG A 213 11.98 6.25 -18.86
C ARG A 213 11.07 7.42 -19.28
N ARG A 214 11.21 7.89 -20.53
CA ARG A 214 10.37 8.95 -21.10
C ARG A 214 8.91 8.51 -21.22
N LEU A 215 8.67 7.27 -21.68
CA LEU A 215 7.33 6.72 -21.79
C LEU A 215 6.68 6.57 -20.41
N ILE A 216 7.42 6.09 -19.42
CA ILE A 216 6.91 5.94 -18.04
C ILE A 216 6.49 7.30 -17.47
N LEU A 217 7.35 8.32 -17.61
CA LEU A 217 7.04 9.69 -17.18
C LEU A 217 5.82 10.27 -17.90
N LEU A 218 5.74 10.07 -19.22
CA LEU A 218 4.59 10.52 -20.01
C LEU A 218 3.29 9.87 -19.51
N ILE A 219 3.28 8.54 -19.34
CA ILE A 219 2.12 7.81 -18.82
C ILE A 219 1.72 8.35 -17.45
N ALA A 220 2.65 8.49 -16.51
CA ALA A 220 2.37 8.99 -15.17
C ALA A 220 1.75 10.40 -15.19
N LEU A 221 2.35 11.34 -15.91
CA LEU A 221 1.85 12.72 -16.01
C LEU A 221 0.48 12.79 -16.70
N THR A 222 0.30 12.04 -17.79
CA THR A 222 -1.00 11.99 -18.48
C THR A 222 -2.09 11.36 -17.62
N ALA A 223 -1.77 10.31 -16.85
CA ALA A 223 -2.70 9.65 -15.96
C ALA A 223 -3.09 10.57 -14.79
N MET A 224 -2.14 11.29 -14.21
CA MET A 224 -2.39 12.28 -13.16
C MET A 224 -3.31 13.41 -13.67
N ALA A 225 -2.98 14.00 -14.83
CA ALA A 225 -3.78 15.04 -15.44
C ALA A 225 -5.20 14.55 -15.80
N ALA A 226 -5.30 13.34 -16.35
CA ALA A 226 -6.59 12.71 -16.69
C ALA A 226 -7.43 12.42 -15.45
N THR A 227 -6.84 11.91 -14.36
CA THR A 227 -7.53 11.68 -13.08
C THR A 227 -8.09 12.99 -12.54
N LEU A 228 -7.26 14.04 -12.45
CA LEU A 228 -7.69 15.33 -11.92
C LEU A 228 -8.81 15.93 -12.78
N THR A 229 -8.62 15.97 -14.09
CA THR A 229 -9.61 16.53 -15.02
C THR A 229 -10.91 15.75 -15.01
N ALA A 230 -10.87 14.41 -15.05
CA ALA A 230 -12.06 13.59 -15.08
C ALA A 230 -12.81 13.57 -13.74
N LYS A 231 -12.09 13.64 -12.61
CA LYS A 231 -12.71 13.88 -11.30
C LYS A 231 -13.52 15.17 -11.32
N LEU A 232 -12.94 16.25 -11.84
CA LEU A 232 -13.57 17.57 -11.88
C LEU A 232 -14.78 17.63 -12.83
N LEU A 233 -14.66 17.05 -14.02
CA LEU A 233 -15.67 17.19 -15.07
C LEU A 233 -16.75 16.10 -15.05
N ILE A 234 -16.46 14.93 -14.50
CA ILE A 234 -17.34 13.75 -14.56
C ILE A 234 -17.73 13.27 -13.17
N GLY A 235 -16.76 13.17 -12.24
CA GLY A 235 -17.03 12.88 -10.83
C GLY A 235 -16.04 11.91 -10.18
N ASP A 236 -16.24 11.68 -8.88
CA ASP A 236 -15.27 10.99 -8.02
C ASP A 236 -14.97 9.53 -8.38
N ILE A 237 -15.77 8.89 -9.24
CA ILE A 237 -15.50 7.53 -9.72
C ILE A 237 -14.13 7.43 -10.42
N TRP A 238 -13.67 8.53 -11.03
CA TRP A 238 -12.34 8.64 -11.65
C TRP A 238 -11.21 8.75 -10.62
N TYR A 239 -11.55 9.04 -9.37
CA TYR A 239 -10.63 9.14 -8.24
C TYR A 239 -10.69 7.89 -7.33
N TRP A 240 -11.43 6.84 -7.69
CA TRP A 240 -11.41 5.57 -6.94
C TRP A 240 -10.13 4.78 -7.24
N TYR A 241 -9.65 3.94 -6.32
CA TYR A 241 -8.43 3.15 -6.55
C TYR A 241 -8.56 2.21 -7.75
N THR A 242 -9.79 1.81 -8.10
CA THR A 242 -10.11 0.99 -9.25
C THR A 242 -10.11 1.77 -10.56
N SER A 243 -10.08 3.11 -10.55
CA SER A 243 -10.16 3.89 -11.78
C SER A 243 -8.99 3.58 -12.74
N PRO A 244 -9.23 3.60 -14.06
CA PRO A 244 -8.22 3.20 -15.02
C PRO A 244 -7.04 4.18 -15.05
N THR A 245 -7.28 5.46 -14.75
CA THR A 245 -6.23 6.48 -14.70
C THR A 245 -5.36 6.32 -13.45
N LEU A 246 -5.93 6.10 -12.27
CA LEU A 246 -5.14 5.84 -11.04
C LEU A 246 -4.40 4.50 -11.11
N LEU A 247 -5.00 3.47 -11.74
CA LEU A 247 -4.28 2.22 -11.99
C LEU A 247 -3.10 2.43 -12.95
N CYS A 248 -3.29 3.16 -14.05
CA CYS A 248 -2.21 3.48 -14.99
C CYS A 248 -1.08 4.26 -14.33
N GLU A 249 -1.40 5.23 -13.48
CA GLU A 249 -0.43 5.97 -12.69
C GLU A 249 0.35 5.04 -11.74
N ALA A 250 -0.35 4.19 -10.99
CA ALA A 250 0.27 3.21 -10.09
C ALA A 250 1.19 2.24 -10.84
N LEU A 251 0.80 1.79 -12.04
CA LEU A 251 1.62 0.95 -12.91
C LEU A 251 2.87 1.68 -13.40
N ALA A 252 2.75 2.95 -13.81
CA ALA A 252 3.88 3.75 -14.26
C ALA A 252 4.89 3.96 -13.12
N ILE A 253 4.43 4.37 -11.94
CA ILE A 253 5.27 4.49 -10.73
C ILE A 253 5.90 3.15 -10.40
N PHE A 254 5.12 2.07 -10.36
CA PHE A 254 5.63 0.74 -10.08
C PHE A 254 6.76 0.34 -11.04
N ILE A 255 6.55 0.48 -12.34
CA ILE A 255 7.52 0.13 -13.39
C ILE A 255 8.77 0.99 -13.29
N PHE A 256 8.63 2.29 -13.00
CA PHE A 256 9.76 3.19 -12.77
C PHE A 256 10.68 2.63 -11.69
N PHE A 257 10.13 2.31 -10.51
CA PHE A 257 10.92 1.78 -9.40
C PHE A 257 11.44 0.36 -9.65
N ALA A 258 10.62 -0.52 -10.26
CA ALA A 258 11.02 -1.89 -10.58
C ALA A 258 12.21 -1.95 -11.56
N THR A 259 12.41 -0.91 -12.37
CA THR A 259 13.49 -0.80 -13.34
C THR A 259 14.70 0.01 -12.86
N LEU A 260 14.69 0.51 -11.61
CA LEU A 260 15.83 1.22 -11.03
C LEU A 260 17.01 0.28 -10.73
N ASP A 261 18.19 0.68 -11.18
CA ASP A 261 19.46 0.02 -10.86
C ASP A 261 20.14 0.73 -9.69
N ILE A 262 19.88 0.25 -8.47
CA ILE A 262 20.50 0.78 -7.26
C ILE A 262 21.73 -0.05 -6.89
N LYS A 263 22.90 0.59 -6.89
CA LYS A 263 24.19 -0.05 -6.56
C LYS A 263 24.18 -0.58 -5.12
N LYS A 264 24.50 -1.87 -4.95
CA LYS A 264 24.49 -2.58 -3.65
C LYS A 264 25.42 -1.96 -2.60
N ASP A 265 26.53 -1.37 -3.02
CA ASP A 265 27.52 -0.78 -2.11
C ASP A 265 27.22 0.68 -1.73
N SER A 266 26.18 1.27 -2.31
CA SER A 266 25.83 2.68 -2.05
C SER A 266 25.27 2.89 -0.64
N ARG A 267 25.51 4.08 -0.07
CA ARG A 267 24.86 4.50 1.19
C ARG A 267 23.34 4.48 1.07
N PHE A 268 22.81 4.79 -0.11
CA PHE A 268 21.38 4.76 -0.40
C PHE A 268 20.79 3.35 -0.31
N PHE A 269 21.49 2.33 -0.83
CA PHE A 269 21.07 0.94 -0.67
C PHE A 269 21.00 0.51 0.80
N LYS A 270 21.99 0.91 1.61
CA LYS A 270 21.99 0.64 3.05
C LYS A 270 20.79 1.29 3.74
N LEU A 271 20.47 2.54 3.39
CA LEU A 271 19.29 3.23 3.90
C LEU A 271 17.99 2.50 3.55
N ILE A 272 17.83 2.07 2.29
CA ILE A 272 16.66 1.30 1.85
C ILE A 272 16.49 0.03 2.68
N ARG A 273 17.58 -0.71 2.94
CA ARG A 273 17.50 -1.94 3.74
C ARG A 273 17.08 -1.71 5.19
N VAL A 274 17.37 -0.53 5.75
CA VAL A 274 16.96 -0.16 7.11
C VAL A 274 15.50 0.27 7.15
N LEU A 275 15.06 1.06 6.16
CA LEU A 275 13.72 1.66 6.14
C LEU A 275 12.64 0.75 5.54
N ALA A 276 12.94 -0.08 4.55
CA ALA A 276 11.93 -0.90 3.89
C ALA A 276 11.17 -1.85 4.84
N PRO A 277 11.79 -2.45 5.88
CA PRO A 277 11.06 -3.27 6.85
C PRO A 277 10.14 -2.48 7.78
N THR A 278 10.28 -1.15 7.90
CA THR A 278 9.50 -0.32 8.84
C THR A 278 8.20 0.20 8.24
N THR A 279 8.00 0.07 6.93
CA THR A 279 6.90 0.75 6.23
C THR A 279 5.52 0.35 6.75
N LEU A 280 5.31 -0.93 7.08
CA LEU A 280 4.03 -1.36 7.62
C LEU A 280 3.77 -0.78 9.03
N GLY A 281 4.76 -0.73 9.91
CA GLY A 281 4.55 -0.12 11.23
C GLY A 281 4.41 1.40 11.17
N VAL A 282 4.97 2.06 10.15
CA VAL A 282 4.63 3.46 9.87
C VAL A 282 3.13 3.61 9.68
N TYR A 283 2.52 2.79 8.81
CA TYR A 283 1.07 2.75 8.61
C TYR A 283 0.30 2.47 9.90
N LEU A 284 0.69 1.44 10.65
CA LEU A 284 -0.01 1.04 11.88
C LEU A 284 0.06 2.12 12.97
N PHE A 285 1.19 2.81 13.10
CA PHE A 285 1.37 3.85 14.11
C PHE A 285 0.52 5.10 13.81
N HIS A 286 0.72 5.73 12.65
CA HIS A 286 0.10 7.04 12.38
C HIS A 286 -1.40 6.93 12.09
N LEU A 287 -1.84 5.80 11.54
CA LEU A 287 -3.24 5.56 11.21
C LEU A 287 -3.96 4.71 12.27
N ASN A 288 -3.38 4.54 13.46
CA ASN A 288 -4.13 3.91 14.54
C ASN A 288 -5.43 4.71 14.81
N PRO A 289 -6.61 4.07 14.92
CA PRO A 289 -7.87 4.80 15.08
C PRO A 289 -7.89 5.78 16.25
N LEU A 290 -7.26 5.44 17.38
CA LEU A 290 -7.16 6.34 18.54
C LEU A 290 -6.17 7.49 18.29
N MET A 291 -5.09 7.23 17.56
CA MET A 291 -4.15 8.28 17.12
C MET A 291 -4.84 9.29 16.22
N VAL A 292 -5.62 8.81 15.25
CA VAL A 292 -6.40 9.67 14.36
C VAL A 292 -7.40 10.48 15.18
N ARG A 293 -8.27 9.82 15.94
CA ARG A 293 -9.32 10.45 16.74
C ARG A 293 -8.82 11.53 17.70
N PHE A 294 -7.65 11.33 18.33
CA PHE A 294 -7.18 12.25 19.37
C PHE A 294 -6.12 13.25 18.92
N PHE A 295 -5.48 13.05 17.76
CA PHE A 295 -4.37 13.91 17.33
C PHE A 295 -4.38 14.31 15.86
N LEU A 296 -4.85 13.47 14.92
CA LEU A 296 -4.80 13.82 13.49
C LEU A 296 -6.11 14.37 12.95
N GLU A 297 -7.26 13.95 13.46
CA GLU A 297 -8.58 14.37 12.98
C GLU A 297 -8.68 15.90 13.00
N ASP A 298 -8.84 16.47 11.80
CA ASP A 298 -8.93 17.91 11.52
C ASP A 298 -7.77 18.77 12.07
N GLY A 299 -6.65 18.13 12.42
CA GLY A 299 -5.51 18.79 13.07
C GLY A 299 -4.74 19.76 12.17
N PHE A 300 -4.97 19.75 10.86
CA PHE A 300 -4.20 20.51 9.87
C PHE A 300 -5.05 21.45 9.01
N GLU A 301 -6.33 21.66 9.33
CA GLU A 301 -7.23 22.57 8.60
C GLU A 301 -6.64 23.98 8.47
N SER A 302 -6.02 24.47 9.55
CA SER A 302 -5.40 25.81 9.61
C SER A 302 -4.31 26.05 8.56
N PHE A 303 -3.80 25.01 7.89
CA PHE A 303 -2.80 25.17 6.84
C PHE A 303 -3.32 26.01 5.67
N VAL A 304 -4.63 26.01 5.39
CA VAL A 304 -5.23 26.83 4.32
C VAL A 304 -5.13 28.34 4.60
N THR A 305 -4.83 28.73 5.83
CA THR A 305 -4.64 30.15 6.22
C THR A 305 -3.21 30.63 5.97
N ALA A 306 -2.26 29.71 5.76
CA ALA A 306 -0.87 30.05 5.49
C ALA A 306 -0.72 30.53 4.03
N PRO A 307 0.27 31.37 3.71
CA PRO A 307 0.52 31.80 2.34
C PRO A 307 0.63 30.61 1.37
N ILE A 308 -0.01 30.72 0.19
CA ILE A 308 -0.11 29.62 -0.79
C ILE A 308 1.24 29.00 -1.19
N TRP A 309 2.31 29.77 -1.22
CA TRP A 309 3.65 29.26 -1.54
C TRP A 309 4.21 28.34 -0.44
N LEU A 310 3.80 28.53 0.82
CA LEU A 310 4.22 27.75 1.98
C LEU A 310 3.34 26.50 2.17
N PHE A 311 2.09 26.56 1.74
CA PHE A 311 1.08 25.50 1.88
C PHE A 311 1.56 24.08 1.48
N PRO A 312 2.14 23.84 0.28
CA PRO A 312 2.63 22.50 -0.08
C PRO A 312 3.77 22.01 0.82
N PHE A 313 4.62 22.93 1.34
CA PHE A 313 5.70 22.58 2.25
C PHE A 313 5.18 22.21 3.65
N LEU A 314 4.08 22.82 4.11
CA LEU A 314 3.43 22.43 5.36
C LEU A 314 2.88 21.00 5.27
N ILE A 315 2.20 20.67 4.17
CA ILE A 315 1.67 19.32 3.91
C ILE A 315 2.81 18.29 3.89
N LEU A 316 3.82 18.51 3.03
CA LEU A 316 4.92 17.57 2.86
C LEU A 316 5.84 17.49 4.08
N GLY A 317 6.09 18.63 4.75
CA GLY A 317 6.89 18.70 5.97
C GLY A 317 6.23 17.97 7.14
N THR A 318 4.91 18.14 7.31
CA THR A 318 4.14 17.42 8.33
C THR A 318 4.11 15.92 8.05
N ALA A 319 3.83 15.53 6.80
CA ALA A 319 3.88 14.13 6.40
C ALA A 319 5.28 13.52 6.64
N PHE A 320 6.35 14.28 6.38
CA PHE A 320 7.72 13.83 6.62
C PHE A 320 8.00 13.65 8.11
N LEU A 321 7.57 14.60 8.96
CA LEU A 321 7.70 14.49 10.41
C LEU A 321 6.96 13.25 10.95
N ILE A 322 5.71 13.05 10.54
CA ILE A 322 4.93 11.86 10.91
C ILE A 322 5.65 10.59 10.46
N TYR A 323 6.15 10.54 9.22
CA TYR A 323 6.88 9.39 8.68
C TYR A 323 8.14 9.07 9.50
N VAL A 324 8.92 10.08 9.86
CA VAL A 324 10.16 9.94 10.65
C VAL A 324 9.87 9.45 12.06
N VAL A 325 8.90 10.06 12.76
CA VAL A 325 8.48 9.65 14.11
C VAL A 325 7.95 8.22 14.10
N SER A 326 7.09 7.90 13.15
CA SER A 326 6.49 6.57 13.03
C SER A 326 7.55 5.50 12.73
N THR A 327 8.52 5.83 11.86
CA THR A 327 9.67 4.97 11.57
C THR A 327 10.50 4.73 12.83
N ALA A 328 10.78 5.76 13.61
CA ALA A 328 11.55 5.63 14.86
C ALA A 328 10.84 4.71 15.86
N VAL A 329 9.53 4.87 16.06
CA VAL A 329 8.73 4.01 16.93
C VAL A 329 8.73 2.56 16.44
N GLU A 330 8.57 2.36 15.13
CA GLU A 330 8.61 1.04 14.54
C GLU A 330 9.99 0.37 14.70
N MET A 331 11.09 1.12 14.56
CA MET A 331 12.43 0.59 14.82
C MET A 331 12.61 0.14 16.28
N LEU A 332 12.02 0.85 17.25
CA LEU A 332 12.02 0.43 18.66
C LEU A 332 11.22 -0.85 18.85
N ARG A 333 10.05 -0.95 18.22
CA ARG A 333 9.19 -2.15 18.25
C ARG A 333 9.88 -3.36 17.62
N ILE A 334 10.61 -3.20 16.52
CA ILE A 334 11.45 -4.26 15.92
C ILE A 334 12.47 -4.78 16.94
N LYS A 335 13.23 -3.87 17.57
CA LYS A 335 14.22 -4.24 18.59
C LYS A 335 13.59 -4.96 19.79
N LEU A 336 12.41 -4.52 20.24
CA LEU A 336 11.66 -5.18 21.31
C LEU A 336 11.28 -6.61 20.94
N PHE A 337 10.78 -6.83 19.72
CA PHE A 337 10.37 -8.16 19.25
C PHE A 337 11.55 -9.10 19.07
N ASP A 338 12.69 -8.57 18.62
CA ASP A 338 13.94 -9.32 18.52
C ASP A 338 14.47 -9.69 19.91
N TRP A 339 14.44 -8.77 20.88
CA TRP A 339 14.83 -9.03 22.27
C TRP A 339 13.96 -10.11 22.94
N LEU A 340 12.66 -10.10 22.67
CA LEU A 340 11.72 -11.12 23.14
C LEU A 340 11.83 -12.46 22.37
N ASN A 341 12.72 -12.57 21.38
CA ASN A 341 12.86 -13.72 20.49
C ASN A 341 11.55 -14.17 19.81
N LEU A 342 10.59 -13.25 19.61
CA LEU A 342 9.26 -13.58 19.08
C LEU A 342 9.34 -14.20 17.70
N LYS A 343 10.29 -13.78 16.86
CA LYS A 343 10.51 -14.35 15.53
C LYS A 343 10.78 -15.85 15.57
N GLN A 344 11.60 -16.31 16.52
CA GLN A 344 11.93 -17.73 16.66
C GLN A 344 10.71 -18.54 17.12
N VAL A 345 9.93 -17.99 18.04
CA VAL A 345 8.68 -18.61 18.53
C VAL A 345 7.66 -18.73 17.40
N ILE A 346 7.44 -17.65 16.64
CA ILE A 346 6.50 -17.61 15.52
C ILE A 346 6.89 -18.61 14.42
N MET A 347 8.19 -18.79 14.15
CA MET A 347 8.67 -19.74 13.15
C MET A 347 8.38 -21.21 13.53
N LYS A 348 8.20 -21.55 14.82
CA LYS A 348 7.83 -22.90 15.24
C LYS A 348 6.44 -23.31 14.74
N VAL A 349 5.55 -22.35 14.48
CA VAL A 349 4.21 -22.63 13.95
C VAL A 349 4.29 -23.34 12.60
N ASP A 350 5.21 -22.93 11.72
CA ASP A 350 5.40 -23.59 10.42
C ASP A 350 5.95 -25.02 10.56
N SER A 351 6.62 -25.34 11.68
CA SER A 351 7.09 -26.71 11.96
C SER A 351 5.98 -27.61 12.50
N TRP A 352 5.01 -27.06 13.23
CA TRP A 352 3.87 -27.80 13.76
C TRP A 352 2.74 -27.96 12.74
N LEU A 353 2.56 -26.96 11.87
CA LEU A 353 1.56 -26.92 10.82
C LEU A 353 2.22 -26.62 9.48
N PRO A 354 2.98 -27.57 8.90
CA PRO A 354 3.64 -27.34 7.62
C PRO A 354 2.60 -27.17 6.51
N PHE A 355 2.71 -26.08 5.75
CA PHE A 355 1.94 -25.93 4.53
C PHE A 355 2.66 -26.70 3.40
N GLY A 356 1.96 -27.66 2.77
CA GLY A 356 2.56 -28.56 1.78
C GLY A 356 3.28 -27.85 0.63
N ASP A 357 4.45 -28.34 0.25
CA ASP A 357 5.20 -27.82 -0.89
C ASP A 357 4.50 -28.21 -2.21
N TYR A 358 4.22 -27.21 -3.05
CA TYR A 358 3.57 -27.38 -4.36
C TYR A 358 4.47 -27.97 -5.46
N GLU A 359 5.57 -28.59 -5.08
CA GLU A 359 6.59 -29.09 -6.01
C GLU A 359 6.47 -30.60 -6.31
N ASN A 360 5.35 -31.22 -5.92
CA ASN A 360 4.95 -32.56 -6.38
C ASN A 360 3.97 -32.47 -7.55
#